data_AF-A0A2G2K8A8-F1
#
_entry.id   AF-A0A2G2K8A8-F1
#
_cell.length_a   1.000
_cell.length_b   1.000
_cell.length_c   1.000
_cell.angle_alpha   90.00
_cell.angle_beta   90.00
_cell.angle_gamma   90.00
#
_symmetry.space_group_name_H-M   'P 1'
#
loop_
_entity.id
_entity.type
_entity.pdbx_description
1 polymer ?
#
loop_
_entity_poly.entity_id
_entity_poly.type
_entity_poly.pdbx_seq_one_letter_code
_entity_poly.pdbx_strand_id
1 'polypeptide(L)'
;MQIKQDLSDWKMGIAIDYAYQGSFNEGGELVYTVIHEFGHMLTLNNSQLDSSISEASCTNYFPGEGCAKEAAYINKLQRSFCADIWSHYQQAQGSQSAMQGFYTTYNSRFVTQYASTNPEEDIAEVFAVFVTRAGGVNGSSKAEQKIQLMYDHPELTALRNYIRGNISSRSLKGGFVLPAPGSWKQANRIGNPHKKCGH
;
A
#
# COMPACT_ATOMS: atom_id res chain seq x y z
N MET A 1 15.55 -14.21 10.63
CA MET A 1 14.70 -13.26 11.37
C MET A 1 13.44 -14.03 11.73
N GLN A 2 13.21 -14.26 13.01
CA GLN A 2 12.12 -15.10 13.50
C GLN A 2 10.82 -14.31 13.31
N ILE A 3 9.86 -14.87 12.56
CA ILE A 3 8.52 -14.29 12.42
C ILE A 3 7.96 -14.20 13.83
N LYS A 4 7.81 -12.98 14.36
CA LYS A 4 7.09 -12.80 15.61
C LYS A 4 5.64 -13.20 15.33
N GLN A 5 5.16 -14.24 16.02
CA GLN A 5 3.75 -14.64 15.93
C GLN A 5 2.79 -13.58 16.49
N ASP A 6 3.32 -12.52 17.09
CA ASP A 6 2.54 -11.40 17.63
C ASP A 6 2.53 -10.22 16.64
N LEU A 7 1.42 -10.08 15.93
CA LEU A 7 1.14 -8.95 15.02
C LEU A 7 0.47 -7.76 15.74
N SER A 8 0.47 -7.71 17.08
CA SER A 8 0.03 -6.54 17.83
C SER A 8 1.13 -5.48 17.98
N ASP A 9 2.40 -5.88 17.81
CA ASP A 9 3.57 -5.02 17.87
C ASP A 9 4.22 -4.86 16.48
N TRP A 10 4.10 -3.67 15.88
CA TRP A 10 4.74 -3.33 14.60
C TRP A 10 5.90 -2.36 14.80
N LYS A 11 7.02 -2.61 14.12
CA LYS A 11 8.17 -1.71 14.11
C LYS A 11 8.33 -1.08 12.74
N MET A 12 8.25 0.24 12.68
CA MET A 12 8.54 0.98 11.45
C MET A 12 10.01 1.38 11.44
N GLY A 13 10.78 0.87 10.49
CA GLY A 13 12.11 1.38 10.18
C GLY A 13 12.03 2.33 9.01
N ILE A 14 12.24 3.63 9.23
CA ILE A 14 12.35 4.61 8.15
C ILE A 14 13.83 4.92 7.95
N ALA A 15 14.33 4.64 6.75
CA ALA A 15 15.64 5.07 6.32
C ALA A 15 15.63 6.60 6.13
N ILE A 16 15.90 7.33 7.22
CA ILE A 16 15.86 8.81 7.26
C ILE A 16 16.86 9.43 6.27
N ASP A 17 17.94 8.73 5.93
CA ASP A 17 18.89 9.12 4.89
C ASP A 17 18.25 9.30 3.51
N TYR A 18 17.20 8.54 3.18
CA TYR A 18 16.42 8.77 1.96
C TYR A 18 15.59 10.05 2.03
N ALA A 19 15.19 10.49 3.22
CA ALA A 19 14.47 11.75 3.44
C ALA A 19 15.35 13.00 3.21
N TYR A 20 16.68 12.82 3.10
CA TYR A 20 17.68 13.86 2.87
C TYR A 20 18.37 13.74 1.51
N GLN A 21 17.91 12.87 0.60
CA GLN A 21 18.39 12.86 -0.80
C GLN A 21 17.85 14.08 -1.56
N GLY A 22 18.31 15.27 -1.19
CA GLY A 22 17.75 16.57 -1.57
C GLY A 22 17.62 17.48 -0.35
N SER A 23 16.47 18.13 -0.20
CA SER A 23 16.03 18.80 1.04
C SER A 23 15.11 17.91 1.89
N PHE A 24 15.02 18.14 3.20
CA PHE A 24 14.15 17.35 4.08
C PHE A 24 12.70 17.40 3.56
N ASN A 25 12.16 16.23 3.21
CA ASN A 25 10.81 16.09 2.65
C ASN A 25 10.60 16.87 1.33
N GLU A 26 11.64 16.94 0.48
CA GLU A 26 11.52 17.49 -0.87
C GLU A 26 10.35 16.85 -1.63
N GLY A 27 9.48 17.66 -2.23
CA GLY A 27 8.29 17.18 -2.95
C GLY A 27 7.25 16.43 -2.09
N GLY A 28 7.40 16.38 -0.76
CA GLY A 28 6.55 15.56 0.11
C GLY A 28 6.93 14.08 0.13
N GLU A 29 8.12 13.69 -0.37
CA GLU A 29 8.53 12.29 -0.49
C GLU A 29 8.54 11.54 0.85
N LEU A 30 9.10 12.15 1.90
CA LEU A 30 9.11 11.54 3.23
C LEU A 30 7.69 11.32 3.74
N VAL A 31 6.81 12.31 3.57
CA VAL A 31 5.39 12.19 3.96
C VAL A 31 4.72 11.05 3.21
N TYR A 32 4.94 10.96 1.89
CA TYR A 32 4.37 9.89 1.10
C TYR A 32 4.84 8.52 1.60
N THR A 33 6.14 8.33 1.77
CA THR A 33 6.73 7.08 2.28
C THR A 33 6.20 6.73 3.66
N VAL A 34 6.11 7.68 4.59
CA VAL A 34 5.54 7.43 5.92
C VAL A 34 4.08 6.96 5.82
N ILE A 35 3.28 7.60 4.98
CA ILE A 35 1.87 7.22 4.79
C ILE A 35 1.77 5.83 4.16
N HIS A 36 2.61 5.52 3.16
CA HIS A 36 2.70 4.21 2.53
C HIS A 36 3.05 3.11 3.53
N GLU A 37 4.12 3.27 4.31
CA GLU A 37 4.54 2.28 5.33
C GLU A 37 3.48 2.12 6.43
N PHE A 38 2.81 3.21 6.81
CA PHE A 38 1.65 3.12 7.70
C PHE A 38 0.50 2.32 7.08
N GLY A 39 0.31 2.41 5.75
CA GLY A 39 -0.65 1.59 5.00
C GLY A 39 -0.42 0.10 5.17
N HIS A 40 0.84 -0.36 5.16
CA HIS A 40 1.19 -1.75 5.47
C HIS A 40 0.77 -2.12 6.89
N MET A 41 1.14 -1.31 7.90
CA MET A 41 0.76 -1.57 9.29
C MET A 41 -0.76 -1.63 9.50
N LEU A 42 -1.49 -0.71 8.86
CA LEU A 42 -2.94 -0.66 8.94
C LEU A 42 -3.60 -1.93 8.37
N THR A 43 -3.03 -2.48 7.30
CA THR A 43 -3.67 -3.52 6.49
C THR A 43 -3.14 -4.93 6.75
N LEU A 44 -2.02 -5.07 7.47
CA LEU A 44 -1.38 -6.34 7.79
C LEU A 44 -1.35 -6.66 9.30
N ASN A 45 -1.81 -5.77 10.18
CA ASN A 45 -1.78 -6.02 11.63
C ASN A 45 -2.71 -7.16 12.10
N ASN A 46 -2.64 -7.50 13.39
CA ASN A 46 -3.44 -8.55 14.03
C ASN A 46 -4.98 -8.38 13.93
N SER A 47 -5.50 -7.18 13.63
CA SER A 47 -6.93 -7.01 13.35
C SER A 47 -7.28 -7.56 11.96
N GLN A 48 -6.31 -7.59 11.04
CA GLN A 48 -6.45 -7.97 9.63
C GLN A 48 -6.00 -9.41 9.38
N LEU A 49 -4.91 -9.85 10.00
CA LEU A 49 -4.32 -11.17 9.79
C LEU A 49 -4.39 -12.04 11.04
N ASP A 50 -4.44 -13.36 10.82
CA ASP A 50 -4.22 -14.39 11.83
C ASP A 50 -2.87 -15.08 11.56
N SER A 51 -1.87 -14.71 12.35
CA SER A 51 -0.50 -15.25 12.26
C SER A 51 -0.36 -16.70 12.74
N SER A 52 -1.39 -17.26 13.39
CA SER A 52 -1.38 -18.65 13.84
C SER A 52 -1.70 -19.64 12.71
N ILE A 53 -2.31 -19.15 11.61
CA ILE A 53 -2.71 -19.96 10.46
C ILE A 53 -1.59 -19.92 9.42
N SER A 54 -1.09 -21.10 9.03
CA SER A 54 -0.09 -21.24 7.97
C SER A 54 -0.67 -21.03 6.57
N GLU A 55 0.18 -20.73 5.59
CA GLU A 55 -0.22 -20.58 4.18
C GLU A 55 -1.01 -21.79 3.66
N ALA A 56 -0.54 -23.00 3.98
CA ALA A 56 -1.19 -24.25 3.57
C ALA A 56 -2.59 -24.45 4.17
N SER A 57 -2.90 -23.80 5.29
CA SER A 57 -4.20 -23.87 5.96
C SER A 57 -5.06 -22.62 5.74
N CYS A 58 -4.54 -21.63 5.01
CA CYS A 58 -5.24 -20.37 4.78
C CYS A 58 -6.26 -20.51 3.66
N THR A 59 -7.51 -20.14 3.93
CA THR A 59 -8.61 -20.16 2.95
C THR A 59 -8.84 -18.81 2.28
N ASN A 60 -8.22 -17.76 2.81
CA ASN A 60 -8.25 -16.39 2.30
C ASN A 60 -6.89 -16.03 1.69
N TYR A 61 -6.69 -14.75 1.36
CA TYR A 61 -5.38 -14.28 0.91
C TYR A 61 -4.31 -14.43 2.00
N PHE A 62 -3.12 -14.90 1.63
CA PHE A 62 -1.97 -15.07 2.53
C PHE A 62 -0.79 -14.19 2.07
N PRO A 63 -0.59 -12.99 2.65
CA PRO A 63 0.51 -12.10 2.26
C PRO A 63 1.90 -12.63 2.66
N GLY A 64 1.98 -13.39 3.75
CA GLY A 64 3.23 -13.94 4.27
C GLY A 64 3.31 -13.99 5.79
N GLU A 65 2.65 -13.05 6.44
CA GLU A 65 2.70 -12.80 7.88
C GLU A 65 1.60 -13.56 8.64
N GLY A 66 0.54 -13.98 7.95
CA GLY A 66 -0.61 -14.68 8.50
C GLY A 66 -1.74 -14.80 7.49
N CYS A 67 -2.75 -15.60 7.80
CA CYS A 67 -3.92 -15.72 6.95
C CYS A 67 -4.81 -14.49 7.09
N ALA A 68 -5.18 -13.85 5.99
CA ALA A 68 -6.09 -12.71 6.06
C ALA A 68 -7.46 -13.14 6.58
N LYS A 69 -8.01 -12.37 7.51
CA LYS A 69 -9.38 -12.55 7.97
C LYS A 69 -10.34 -12.21 6.84
N GLU A 70 -11.54 -12.77 6.88
CA GLU A 70 -12.54 -12.57 5.82
C GLU A 70 -12.82 -11.08 5.56
N ALA A 71 -12.99 -10.31 6.64
CA ALA A 71 -13.29 -8.88 6.58
C ALA A 71 -12.05 -7.99 6.36
N ALA A 72 -10.84 -8.54 6.31
CA ALA A 72 -9.61 -7.77 6.18
C ALA A 72 -9.58 -6.97 4.88
N TYR A 73 -9.06 -5.74 4.92
CA TYR A 73 -8.99 -4.86 3.76
C TYR A 73 -8.17 -5.49 2.63
N ILE A 74 -7.04 -6.12 2.95
CA ILE A 74 -6.19 -6.79 1.97
C ILE A 74 -6.89 -8.00 1.33
N ASN A 75 -7.69 -8.74 2.10
CA ASN A 75 -8.49 -9.85 1.56
C ASN A 75 -9.55 -9.34 0.59
N LYS A 76 -10.28 -8.27 0.96
CA LYS A 76 -11.28 -7.63 0.10
C LYS A 76 -10.64 -7.11 -1.19
N LEU A 77 -9.48 -6.45 -1.08
CA LEU A 77 -8.76 -5.93 -2.24
C LEU A 77 -8.32 -7.04 -3.19
N GLN A 78 -7.68 -8.09 -2.67
CA GLN A 78 -7.18 -9.19 -3.49
C GLN A 78 -8.33 -9.90 -4.20
N ARG A 79 -9.39 -10.27 -3.47
CA ARG A 79 -10.52 -11.01 -4.04
C ARG A 79 -11.29 -10.22 -5.09
N SER A 80 -11.42 -8.91 -4.90
CA SER A 80 -12.28 -8.07 -5.76
C SER A 80 -11.55 -7.48 -6.96
N PHE A 81 -10.22 -7.35 -6.88
CA PHE A 81 -9.46 -6.58 -7.88
C PHE A 81 -8.19 -7.27 -8.41
N CYS A 82 -7.76 -8.37 -7.83
CA CYS A 82 -6.55 -9.11 -8.26
C CYS A 82 -6.85 -10.54 -8.71
N ALA A 83 -7.93 -11.17 -8.21
CA ALA A 83 -8.23 -12.58 -8.43
C ALA A 83 -8.30 -12.98 -9.92
N ASP A 84 -8.88 -12.13 -10.77
CA ASP A 84 -9.05 -12.42 -12.20
C ASP A 84 -7.78 -12.27 -13.04
N ILE A 85 -6.76 -11.57 -12.51
CA ILE A 85 -5.45 -11.40 -13.15
C ILE A 85 -4.33 -12.16 -12.42
N TRP A 86 -4.69 -12.98 -11.42
CA TRP A 86 -3.73 -13.60 -10.51
C TRP A 86 -2.76 -14.54 -11.21
N SER A 87 -3.25 -15.37 -12.13
CA SER A 87 -2.40 -16.28 -12.91
C SER A 87 -1.39 -15.53 -13.79
N HIS A 88 -1.79 -14.39 -14.36
CA HIS A 88 -0.91 -13.54 -15.16
C HIS A 88 0.14 -12.86 -14.29
N TYR A 89 -0.26 -12.41 -13.09
CA TYR A 89 0.66 -11.90 -12.09
C TYR A 89 1.71 -12.97 -11.70
N GLN A 90 1.27 -14.17 -11.33
CA GLN A 90 2.16 -15.28 -10.95
C GLN A 90 3.17 -15.64 -12.06
N GLN A 91 2.73 -15.64 -13.31
CA GLN A 91 3.63 -15.86 -14.46
C GLN A 91 4.64 -14.72 -14.62
N ALA A 92 4.21 -13.47 -14.38
CA ALA A 92 5.05 -12.30 -14.53
C ALA A 92 6.13 -12.18 -13.44
N GLN A 93 5.91 -12.75 -12.24
CA GLN A 93 6.88 -12.71 -11.14
C GLN A 93 8.24 -13.31 -11.50
N GLY A 94 8.35 -14.15 -12.53
CA GLY A 94 9.61 -14.77 -12.95
C GLY A 94 10.70 -13.82 -13.44
N SER A 95 10.38 -12.56 -13.78
CA SER A 95 11.39 -11.55 -14.15
C SER A 95 10.86 -10.11 -14.06
N GLN A 96 11.77 -9.15 -13.90
CA GLN A 96 11.41 -7.73 -13.90
C GLN A 96 10.80 -7.26 -15.23
N SER A 97 11.27 -7.79 -16.37
CA SER A 97 10.71 -7.46 -17.68
C SER A 97 9.29 -8.02 -17.86
N ALA A 98 9.02 -9.23 -17.36
CA ALA A 98 7.67 -9.79 -17.38
C ALA A 98 6.71 -9.00 -16.48
N MET A 99 7.16 -8.57 -15.29
CA MET A 99 6.40 -7.66 -14.43
C MET A 99 6.15 -6.30 -15.08
N GLN A 100 7.10 -5.76 -15.83
CA GLN A 100 6.89 -4.54 -16.63
C GLN A 100 5.81 -4.75 -17.70
N GLY A 101 5.81 -5.91 -18.37
CA GLY A 101 4.77 -6.30 -19.32
C GLY A 101 3.40 -6.40 -18.65
N PHE A 102 3.32 -7.07 -17.50
CA PHE A 102 2.10 -7.16 -16.69
C PHE A 102 1.54 -5.79 -16.34
N TYR A 103 2.39 -4.89 -15.81
CA TYR A 103 1.95 -3.52 -15.52
C TYR A 103 1.47 -2.80 -16.78
N THR A 104 2.19 -2.92 -17.90
CA THR A 104 1.82 -2.27 -19.16
C THR A 104 0.44 -2.71 -19.63
N THR A 105 0.09 -4.00 -19.49
CA THR A 105 -1.22 -4.56 -19.81
C THR A 105 -2.31 -4.12 -18.84
N TYR A 106 -2.01 -4.01 -17.54
CA TYR A 106 -3.00 -3.81 -16.47
C TYR A 106 -2.92 -2.43 -15.78
N ASN A 107 -2.23 -1.45 -16.35
CA ASN A 107 -1.88 -0.18 -15.68
C ASN A 107 -3.10 0.54 -15.05
N SER A 108 -4.26 0.54 -15.71
CA SER A 108 -5.49 1.17 -15.23
C SER A 108 -6.05 0.57 -13.93
N ARG A 109 -5.49 -0.56 -13.48
CA ARG A 109 -5.84 -1.22 -12.23
C ARG A 109 -5.02 -0.75 -11.03
N PHE A 110 -3.93 -0.04 -11.25
CA PHE A 110 -2.99 0.33 -10.20
C PHE A 110 -2.89 1.85 -10.10
N VAL A 111 -2.78 2.36 -8.87
CA VAL A 111 -2.65 3.81 -8.65
C VAL A 111 -1.24 4.33 -8.96
N THR A 112 -0.25 3.43 -8.98
CA THR A 112 1.14 3.65 -9.39
C THR A 112 1.68 2.40 -10.07
N GLN A 113 2.84 2.47 -10.71
CA GLN A 113 3.53 1.28 -11.20
C GLN A 113 4.03 0.39 -10.06
N TYR A 114 4.47 1.01 -8.96
CA TYR A 114 4.92 0.30 -7.76
C TYR A 114 3.82 -0.58 -7.16
N ALA A 115 2.58 -0.09 -7.14
CA ALA A 115 1.39 -0.84 -6.70
C ALA A 115 1.18 -2.17 -7.45
N SER A 116 1.73 -2.34 -8.65
CA SER A 116 1.63 -3.61 -9.40
C SER A 116 2.60 -4.70 -8.93
N THR A 117 3.50 -4.38 -8.00
CA THR A 117 4.54 -5.30 -7.52
C THR A 117 3.96 -6.53 -6.81
N ASN A 118 2.97 -6.32 -5.93
CA ASN A 118 2.20 -7.35 -5.24
C ASN A 118 0.96 -6.70 -4.56
N PRO A 119 -0.01 -7.48 -4.06
CA PRO A 119 -1.20 -6.94 -3.39
C PRO A 119 -0.93 -6.11 -2.12
N GLU A 120 0.18 -6.37 -1.42
CA GLU A 120 0.59 -5.62 -0.22
C GLU A 120 0.97 -4.19 -0.60
N GLU A 121 1.82 -4.03 -1.63
CA GLU A 121 2.22 -2.73 -2.17
C GLU A 121 1.05 -2.01 -2.83
N ASP A 122 0.14 -2.75 -3.47
CA ASP A 122 -1.09 -2.20 -4.05
C ASP A 122 -1.95 -1.53 -2.98
N ILE A 123 -2.24 -2.22 -1.87
CA ILE A 123 -3.10 -1.65 -0.83
C ILE A 123 -2.43 -0.49 -0.08
N ALA A 124 -1.12 -0.55 0.14
CA ALA A 124 -0.36 0.55 0.75
C ALA A 124 -0.33 1.80 -0.16
N GLU A 125 -0.12 1.62 -1.47
CA GLU A 125 -0.18 2.71 -2.44
C GLU A 125 -1.60 3.29 -2.58
N VAL A 126 -2.63 2.44 -2.58
CA VAL A 126 -4.03 2.89 -2.59
C VAL A 126 -4.32 3.72 -1.35
N PHE A 127 -3.87 3.31 -0.17
CA PHE A 127 -4.02 4.08 1.06
C PHE A 127 -3.27 5.42 0.98
N ALA A 128 -2.02 5.42 0.50
CA ALA A 128 -1.24 6.64 0.33
C ALA A 128 -1.89 7.63 -0.64
N VAL A 129 -2.40 7.16 -1.78
CA VAL A 129 -3.15 7.97 -2.74
C VAL A 129 -4.47 8.47 -2.14
N PHE A 130 -5.20 7.63 -1.41
CA PHE A 130 -6.43 8.01 -0.71
C PHE A 130 -6.18 9.16 0.27
N VAL A 131 -5.12 9.10 1.08
CA VAL A 131 -4.79 10.14 2.06
C VAL A 131 -4.31 11.43 1.39
N THR A 132 -3.46 11.34 0.38
CA THR A 132 -2.81 12.50 -0.25
C THR A 132 -3.73 13.22 -1.23
N ARG A 133 -4.56 12.49 -1.98
CA ARG A 133 -5.52 13.06 -2.95
C ARG A 133 -6.55 13.93 -2.25
N ALA A 134 -6.69 15.18 -2.70
CA ALA A 134 -7.66 16.12 -2.14
C ALA A 134 -9.12 15.72 -2.47
N GLY A 135 -9.37 15.35 -3.73
CA GLY A 135 -10.67 14.90 -4.21
C GLY A 135 -11.01 13.46 -3.85
N GLY A 136 -12.25 13.06 -4.16
CA GLY A 136 -12.74 11.69 -4.01
C GLY A 136 -12.26 10.76 -5.12
N VAL A 137 -13.04 9.69 -5.31
CA VAL A 137 -12.91 8.79 -6.44
C VAL A 137 -13.17 9.55 -7.74
N ASN A 138 -12.35 9.30 -8.76
CA ASN A 138 -12.39 9.98 -10.05
C ASN A 138 -12.41 8.97 -11.21
N GLY A 139 -13.61 8.52 -11.58
CA GLY A 139 -13.83 7.57 -12.66
C GLY A 139 -14.19 6.18 -12.18
N SER A 140 -14.14 5.21 -13.07
CA SER A 140 -14.63 3.83 -12.85
C SER A 140 -13.56 2.76 -13.01
N SER A 141 -12.29 3.14 -13.14
CA SER A 141 -11.19 2.19 -13.27
C SER A 141 -11.07 1.30 -12.03
N LYS A 142 -10.35 0.17 -12.16
CA LYS A 142 -10.11 -0.71 -11.01
C LYS A 142 -9.24 -0.03 -9.95
N ALA A 143 -8.33 0.86 -10.34
CA ALA A 143 -7.60 1.70 -9.39
C ALA A 143 -8.54 2.61 -8.57
N GLU A 144 -9.52 3.22 -9.23
CA GLU A 144 -10.50 4.11 -8.59
C GLU A 144 -11.50 3.34 -7.70
N GLN A 145 -11.90 2.13 -8.10
CA GLN A 145 -12.69 1.24 -7.24
C GLN A 145 -11.94 0.81 -5.97
N LYS A 146 -10.61 0.64 -6.03
CA LYS A 146 -9.80 0.39 -4.82
C LYS A 146 -9.75 1.62 -3.91
N ILE A 147 -9.72 2.83 -4.46
CA ILE A 147 -9.85 4.06 -3.65
C ILE A 147 -11.25 4.15 -3.03
N GLN A 148 -12.31 3.75 -3.77
CA GLN A 148 -13.67 3.67 -3.23
C GLN A 148 -13.74 2.72 -2.03
N LEU A 149 -13.06 1.56 -2.09
CA LEU A 149 -12.98 0.64 -0.95
C LEU A 149 -12.50 1.34 0.33
N MET A 150 -11.61 2.34 0.24
CA MET A 150 -11.19 3.11 1.41
C MET A 150 -12.28 4.06 1.93
N TYR A 151 -13.04 4.69 1.03
CA TYR A 151 -14.18 5.54 1.38
C TYR A 151 -15.36 4.78 1.96
N ASP A 152 -15.53 3.51 1.58
CA ASP A 152 -16.60 2.63 2.10
C ASP A 152 -16.43 2.27 3.59
N HIS A 153 -15.29 2.63 4.19
CA HIS A 153 -14.97 2.41 5.59
C HIS A 153 -14.85 3.76 6.33
N PRO A 154 -15.87 4.17 7.10
CA PRO A 154 -15.90 5.48 7.76
C PRO A 154 -14.68 5.76 8.65
N GLU A 155 -14.14 4.75 9.30
CA GLU A 155 -12.92 4.81 10.12
C GLU A 155 -11.68 5.19 9.31
N LEU A 156 -11.57 4.74 8.06
CA LEU A 156 -10.47 5.12 7.16
C LEU A 156 -10.63 6.57 6.68
N THR A 157 -11.85 7.01 6.44
CA THR A 157 -12.15 8.42 6.13
C THR A 157 -11.81 9.33 7.30
N ALA A 158 -12.17 8.93 8.53
CA ALA A 158 -11.81 9.67 9.74
C ALA A 158 -10.29 9.75 9.92
N LEU A 159 -9.58 8.63 9.72
CA LEU A 159 -8.13 8.55 9.78
C LEU A 159 -7.46 9.45 8.73
N ARG A 160 -7.93 9.42 7.48
CA ARG A 160 -7.45 10.32 6.42
C ARG A 160 -7.57 11.78 6.84
N ASN A 161 -8.73 12.18 7.35
CA ASN A 161 -8.96 13.56 7.77
C ASN A 161 -8.06 13.96 8.93
N TYR A 162 -7.82 13.04 9.88
CA TYR A 162 -6.87 13.23 10.97
C TYR A 162 -5.44 13.43 10.47
N ILE A 163 -4.95 12.57 9.57
CA ILE A 163 -3.60 12.68 8.99
C ILE A 163 -3.44 14.02 8.26
N ARG A 164 -4.41 14.37 7.40
CA ARG A 164 -4.39 15.62 6.63
C ARG A 164 -4.42 16.86 7.53
N GLY A 165 -5.26 16.87 8.58
CA GLY A 165 -5.32 17.96 9.54
C GLY A 165 -4.00 18.17 10.30
N ASN A 166 -3.33 17.08 10.68
CA ASN A 166 -2.02 17.11 11.33
C ASN A 166 -0.90 17.58 10.39
N ILE A 167 -0.94 17.20 9.11
CA ILE A 167 0.03 17.67 8.12
C ILE A 167 -0.19 19.15 7.80
N SER A 168 -1.43 19.58 7.54
CA SER A 168 -1.75 20.97 7.22
C SER A 168 -1.43 21.94 8.37
N SER A 169 -1.72 21.56 9.62
CA SER A 169 -1.37 22.37 10.80
C SER A 169 0.15 22.52 10.99
N ARG A 170 0.94 21.54 10.56
CA ARG A 170 2.42 21.60 10.57
C ARG A 170 3.01 22.28 9.33
N SER A 171 2.29 22.27 8.20
CA SER A 171 2.64 22.98 6.96
C SER A 171 2.74 24.49 7.17
N LEU A 172 1.89 25.05 8.04
CA LEU A 172 1.93 26.46 8.46
C LEU A 172 3.24 26.86 9.17
N LYS A 173 4.07 25.87 9.57
CA LYS A 173 5.41 26.08 10.15
C LYS A 173 6.55 25.71 9.18
N GLY A 174 6.26 25.53 7.89
CA GLY A 174 7.25 25.46 6.81
C GLY A 174 7.92 24.10 6.55
N GLY A 175 7.45 22.99 7.15
CA GLY A 175 8.17 21.69 7.08
C GLY A 175 7.47 20.52 6.40
N PHE A 176 6.15 20.56 6.21
CA PHE A 176 5.39 19.38 5.76
C PHE A 176 4.30 19.76 4.75
N VAL A 177 4.44 19.29 3.51
CA VAL A 177 3.47 19.49 2.43
C VAL A 177 2.89 18.13 2.06
N LEU A 178 1.57 18.07 1.80
CA LEU A 178 0.97 16.86 1.23
C LEU A 178 1.51 16.67 -0.20
N PRO A 179 2.17 15.54 -0.50
CA PRO A 179 2.69 15.25 -1.83
C PRO A 179 1.54 15.10 -2.84
N ALA A 180 1.86 15.26 -4.13
CA ALA A 180 0.91 14.89 -5.16
C ALA A 180 0.65 13.37 -5.10
N PRO A 181 -0.60 12.91 -5.37
CA PRO A 181 -0.92 11.49 -5.25
C PRO A 181 -0.09 10.66 -6.23
N GLY A 182 0.55 9.60 -5.73
CA GLY A 182 1.39 8.72 -6.53
C GLY A 182 2.69 9.34 -7.03
N SER A 183 3.15 10.48 -6.49
CA SER A 183 4.29 11.22 -7.05
C SER A 183 5.64 10.99 -6.35
N TRP A 184 5.81 9.89 -5.61
CA TRP A 184 7.05 9.59 -4.90
C TRP A 184 8.08 8.88 -5.80
N LYS A 185 9.37 8.93 -5.41
CA LYS A 185 10.52 8.46 -6.20
C LYS A 185 10.41 7.02 -6.75
N GLN A 186 9.72 6.13 -6.04
CA GLN A 186 9.56 4.73 -6.46
C GLN A 186 8.27 4.45 -7.22
N ALA A 187 7.34 5.42 -7.34
CA ALA A 187 6.02 5.23 -7.95
C ALA A 187 6.07 4.63 -9.36
N ASN A 188 7.12 4.94 -10.14
CA ASN A 188 7.32 4.49 -11.52
C ASN A 188 8.25 3.28 -11.63
N ARG A 189 8.47 2.52 -10.54
CA ARG A 189 9.35 1.36 -10.53
C ARG A 189 8.57 0.10 -10.23
N ILE A 190 8.98 -0.99 -10.86
CA ILE A 190 8.62 -2.34 -10.40
C ILE A 190 9.55 -2.67 -9.22
N GLY A 191 8.99 -2.86 -8.03
CA GLY A 191 9.73 -3.36 -6.88
C GLY A 191 10.21 -4.80 -7.11
N ASN A 192 10.97 -5.38 -6.19
CA ASN A 192 11.29 -6.80 -6.29
C ASN A 192 10.02 -7.61 -5.95
N PRO A 193 9.39 -8.33 -6.90
CA PRO A 193 8.13 -9.03 -6.66
C PRO A 193 8.26 -10.21 -5.68
N HIS A 194 9.48 -10.68 -5.43
CA HIS A 194 9.78 -11.73 -4.45
C HIS A 194 10.16 -11.17 -3.08
N LYS A 195 10.40 -9.86 -2.97
CA LYS A 195 10.70 -9.24 -1.69
C LYS A 195 9.38 -9.03 -0.96
N LYS A 196 9.10 -9.90 0.02
CA LYS A 196 8.10 -9.62 1.05
C LYS A 196 8.62 -8.46 1.91
N CYS A 197 7.77 -7.49 2.21
CA CYS A 197 8.17 -6.38 3.07
C CYS A 197 8.49 -6.94 4.46
N GLY A 198 9.77 -6.87 4.84
CA GLY A 198 10.21 -7.33 6.14
C GLY A 198 9.80 -6.31 7.19
N HIS A 199 8.71 -6.58 7.90
CA HIS A 199 8.19 -5.76 8.99
C HIS A 199 8.48 -6.40 10.35
#